data_AF-A0A6N8NQP4-F1
#
_entry.id   AF-A0A6N8NQP4-F1
#
_cell.length_a   1.000
_cell.length_b   1.000
_cell.length_c   1.000
_cell.angle_alpha   90.00
_cell.angle_beta   90.00
_cell.angle_gamma   90.00
#
_symmetry.space_group_name_H-M   'P 1'
#
loop_
_entity.id
_entity.type
_entity.pdbx_description
1 polymer ?
#
loop_
_entity_poly.entity_id
_entity_poly.type
_entity_poly.pdbx_seq_one_letter_code
_entity_poly.pdbx_strand_id
1 'polypeptide(L)'
;KDAQGGEVHLPSGPTIMMPGHGHGHMEHSNWRMINLPVGPLVGGKPIYTLYIALSIDFHLHYINDLMNKLVMTASVISILIVFIVLLAVHKGHAPIRSVSRQIQNITSKDLDVRLDPQTVPIELEQLVLSFNHMIERIEDVFTRQSNFSADIAHEIRTPITNLITQTEIALSQSRSQQELEDVLYSNLEELTRMAKMVSDMLFLAQADNNQLIPEKKML
;
A
#
# COMPACT_ATOMS: atom_id res chain seq x y z
N LYS A 1 37.78 16.07 64.95
CA LYS A 1 39.25 16.07 65.10
C LYS A 1 39.82 15.20 63.99
N ASP A 2 39.85 15.78 62.81
CA ASP A 2 40.69 15.56 61.63
C ASP A 2 41.50 14.26 61.59
N ALA A 3 41.02 13.29 60.79
CA ALA A 3 41.85 12.31 60.13
C ALA A 3 41.86 12.70 58.64
N GLN A 4 42.88 13.45 58.26
CA GLN A 4 43.13 13.86 56.88
C GLN A 4 43.24 12.64 55.96
N GLY A 5 42.70 12.81 54.75
CA GLY A 5 42.52 11.78 53.74
C GLY A 5 43.79 10.97 53.45
N GLY A 6 43.65 9.66 53.53
CA GLY A 6 44.55 8.76 52.83
C GLY A 6 44.25 8.88 51.34
N GLU A 7 45.08 9.61 50.60
CA GLU A 7 45.10 9.54 49.14
C GLU A 7 45.40 8.10 48.73
N VAL A 8 44.37 7.37 48.29
CA VAL A 8 44.52 6.11 47.58
C VAL A 8 45.01 6.46 46.18
N HIS A 9 46.33 6.60 46.03
CA HIS A 9 46.93 6.65 44.70
C HIS A 9 46.75 5.26 44.07
N LEU A 10 45.99 5.22 42.98
CA LEU A 10 45.88 4.07 42.07
C LEU A 10 46.89 4.27 40.93
N PRO A 11 48.18 3.95 41.08
CA PRO A 11 49.02 3.83 39.92
C PRO A 11 48.56 2.58 39.17
N SER A 12 47.92 2.77 38.02
CA SER A 12 47.85 1.76 36.97
C SER A 12 49.30 1.48 36.51
N GLY A 13 50.04 0.72 37.31
CA GLY A 13 51.45 0.42 37.10
C GLY A 13 51.67 -0.69 36.08
N PRO A 14 52.89 -0.79 35.51
CA PRO A 14 53.19 -1.60 34.34
C PRO A 14 53.01 -3.09 34.60
N THR A 15 52.57 -3.82 33.58
CA THR A 15 52.55 -5.28 33.52
C THR A 15 53.92 -5.84 33.91
N ILE A 16 54.04 -6.45 35.09
CA ILE A 16 55.29 -7.10 35.51
C ILE A 16 55.33 -8.51 34.93
N MET A 17 56.26 -8.73 34.00
CA MET A 17 56.66 -10.06 33.52
C MET A 17 57.47 -10.75 34.62
N MET A 18 56.97 -11.84 35.17
CA MET A 18 57.74 -12.76 36.01
C MET A 18 57.94 -14.07 35.25
N PRO A 19 59.18 -14.58 35.11
CA PRO A 19 59.42 -15.86 34.47
C PRO A 19 58.90 -16.99 35.37
N GLY A 20 57.83 -17.64 34.96
CA GLY A 20 57.35 -18.85 35.61
C GLY A 20 58.40 -19.97 35.47
N HIS A 21 58.80 -20.59 36.59
CA HIS A 21 59.51 -21.86 36.56
C HIS A 21 58.51 -22.99 36.25
N GLY A 22 58.22 -23.15 34.96
CA GLY A 22 57.38 -24.23 34.44
C GLY A 22 57.54 -24.28 32.93
N HIS A 23 57.94 -25.44 32.40
CA HIS A 23 58.02 -25.64 30.95
C HIS A 23 56.63 -25.53 30.33
N GLY A 24 56.48 -24.64 29.36
CA GLY A 24 55.34 -24.60 28.43
C GLY A 24 54.27 -23.58 28.77
N HIS A 25 54.07 -22.64 27.84
CA HIS A 25 53.08 -21.56 27.82
C HIS A 25 53.33 -20.35 28.73
N MET A 26 53.76 -19.24 28.11
CA MET A 26 53.67 -17.91 28.71
C MET A 26 52.19 -17.47 28.73
N GLU A 27 51.51 -17.76 29.83
CA GLU A 27 50.14 -17.31 30.05
C GLU A 27 50.17 -15.81 30.39
N HIS A 28 49.53 -15.00 29.54
CA HIS A 28 49.38 -13.56 29.77
C HIS A 28 48.37 -13.33 30.89
N SER A 29 48.82 -13.37 32.14
CA SER A 29 47.97 -13.05 33.28
C SER A 29 47.91 -11.55 33.54
N ASN A 30 46.71 -10.99 33.62
CA ASN A 30 46.49 -9.59 33.98
C ASN A 30 46.42 -9.45 35.50
N TRP A 31 47.34 -8.69 36.09
CA TRP A 31 47.44 -8.50 37.54
C TRP A 31 47.05 -7.07 37.92
N ARG A 32 46.23 -6.92 38.97
CA ARG A 32 46.03 -5.62 39.63
C ARG A 32 46.80 -5.61 40.94
N MET A 33 47.69 -4.63 41.07
CA MET A 33 48.51 -4.45 42.26
C MET A 33 47.87 -3.37 43.16
N ILE A 34 47.67 -3.68 44.44
CA ILE A 34 47.23 -2.73 45.45
C ILE A 34 48.37 -2.56 46.45
N ASN A 35 48.76 -1.31 46.69
CA ASN A 35 49.83 -0.97 47.61
C ASN A 35 49.21 -0.39 48.87
N LEU A 36 49.42 -1.04 50.01
CA LEU A 36 48.98 -0.52 51.31
C LEU A 36 50.21 -0.18 52.18
N PRO A 37 50.39 1.08 52.58
CA PRO A 37 51.40 1.43 53.55
C PRO A 37 50.98 0.95 54.94
N VAL A 38 51.83 0.17 55.62
CA VAL A 38 51.54 -0.37 56.96
C VAL A 38 52.72 -0.12 57.90
N GLY A 39 52.41 0.35 59.11
CA GLY A 39 53.38 0.63 60.17
C GLY A 39 53.37 2.08 60.66
N PRO A 40 53.99 2.36 61.82
CA PRO A 40 54.04 3.71 62.38
C PRO A 40 54.82 4.65 61.45
N LEU A 41 54.27 5.84 61.20
CA LEU A 41 54.92 6.86 60.38
C LEU A 41 56.15 7.40 61.12
N VAL A 42 57.34 7.12 60.61
CA VAL A 42 58.58 7.75 61.08
C VAL A 42 58.98 8.80 60.04
N GLY A 43 58.94 10.08 60.41
CA GLY A 43 59.27 11.19 59.50
C GLY A 43 58.25 11.42 58.37
N GLY A 44 56.99 11.03 58.55
CA GLY A 44 55.92 11.21 57.55
C GLY A 44 55.92 10.20 56.41
N LYS A 45 56.78 9.16 56.45
CA LYS A 45 56.79 8.06 55.48
C LYS A 45 56.59 6.70 56.19
N PRO A 46 55.76 5.80 55.63
CA PRO A 46 55.52 4.47 56.18
C PRO A 46 56.76 3.57 56.00
N ILE A 47 57.07 2.73 56.99
CA ILE A 47 58.28 1.88 57.02
C ILE A 47 58.13 0.62 56.15
N TYR A 48 56.92 0.09 56.00
CA TYR A 48 56.65 -1.08 55.17
C TYR A 48 55.53 -0.78 54.17
N THR A 49 55.74 -1.19 52.92
CA THR A 49 54.70 -1.18 51.88
C THR A 49 54.35 -2.62 51.55
N LEU A 50 53.10 -3.01 51.81
CA LEU A 50 52.60 -4.32 51.44
C LEU A 50 52.10 -4.26 49.99
N TYR A 51 52.71 -5.07 49.11
CA TYR A 51 52.27 -5.27 47.73
C TYR A 51 51.36 -6.49 47.66
N ILE A 52 50.10 -6.29 47.28
CA ILE A 52 49.16 -7.38 47.00
C ILE A 52 48.89 -7.41 45.51
N ALA A 53 49.19 -8.52 44.84
CA ALA A 53 48.87 -8.75 43.44
C ALA A 53 47.71 -9.73 43.32
N LEU A 54 46.60 -9.30 42.70
CA LEU A 54 45.42 -10.13 42.45
C LEU A 54 45.34 -10.43 40.95
N SER A 55 45.23 -11.71 40.59
CA SER A 55 45.01 -12.15 39.20
C SER A 55 43.57 -11.83 38.77
N ILE A 56 43.38 -11.08 37.68
CA ILE A 56 42.08 -10.66 37.13
C ILE A 56 41.59 -11.59 36.01
N ASP A 57 42.40 -12.57 35.60
CA ASP A 57 42.09 -13.49 34.49
C ASP A 57 40.75 -14.21 34.66
N PHE A 58 40.38 -14.51 35.91
CA PHE A 58 39.08 -15.05 36.25
C PHE A 58 37.94 -14.13 35.77
N HIS A 59 38.02 -12.82 36.06
CA HIS A 59 36.97 -11.86 35.70
C HIS A 59 36.80 -11.68 34.19
N LEU A 60 37.89 -11.73 33.41
CA LEU A 60 37.82 -11.56 31.95
C LEU A 60 37.14 -12.75 31.25
N HIS A 61 37.33 -13.98 31.77
CA HIS A 61 36.64 -15.15 31.24
C HIS A 61 35.13 -15.07 31.47
N TYR A 62 34.68 -14.62 32.65
CA TYR A 62 33.25 -14.39 32.91
C TYR A 62 32.66 -13.31 32.01
N ILE A 63 33.38 -12.22 31.76
CA ILE A 63 32.88 -11.15 30.89
C ILE A 63 32.69 -11.65 29.46
N ASN A 64 33.65 -12.42 28.91
CA ASN A 64 33.53 -12.98 27.56
C ASN A 64 32.41 -14.02 27.43
N ASP A 65 32.24 -14.89 28.44
CA ASP A 65 31.14 -15.86 28.45
C ASP A 65 29.77 -15.18 28.56
N LEU A 66 29.66 -14.13 29.39
CA LEU A 66 28.47 -13.28 29.46
C LEU A 66 28.19 -12.56 28.13
N MET A 67 29.21 -11.97 27.50
CA MET A 67 29.06 -11.32 26.19
C MET A 67 28.60 -12.30 25.12
N ASN A 68 29.18 -13.50 25.04
CA ASN A 68 28.78 -14.52 24.08
C ASN A 68 27.33 -14.98 24.29
N LYS A 69 26.92 -15.20 25.54
CA LYS A 69 25.52 -15.56 25.88
C LYS A 69 24.55 -14.44 25.52
N LEU A 70 24.92 -13.18 25.79
CA LEU A 70 24.12 -12.02 25.41
C LEU A 70 23.99 -11.89 23.90
N VAL A 71 25.08 -12.03 23.14
CA VAL A 71 25.05 -11.97 21.68
C VAL A 71 24.21 -13.11 21.11
N MET A 72 24.40 -14.36 21.56
CA MET A 72 23.56 -15.48 21.10
C MET A 72 22.08 -15.24 21.37
N THR A 73 21.74 -14.80 22.59
CA THR A 73 20.34 -14.55 22.97
C THR A 73 19.76 -13.40 22.15
N ALA A 74 20.52 -12.31 21.96
CA ALA A 74 20.11 -11.17 21.14
C ALA A 74 19.93 -11.57 19.67
N SER A 75 20.82 -12.40 19.12
CA SER A 75 20.69 -12.93 17.75
C SER A 75 19.46 -13.80 17.60
N VAL A 76 19.18 -14.70 18.55
CA VAL A 76 17.97 -15.54 18.53
C VAL A 76 16.70 -14.68 18.58
N ILE A 77 16.65 -13.69 19.48
CA ILE A 77 15.53 -12.75 19.58
C ILE A 77 15.38 -11.96 18.27
N SER A 78 16.47 -11.48 17.69
CA SER A 78 16.45 -10.74 16.43
C SER A 78 15.87 -11.57 15.28
N ILE A 79 16.33 -12.83 15.14
CA ILE A 79 15.80 -13.77 14.13
C ILE A 79 14.31 -14.03 14.36
N LEU A 80 13.90 -14.23 15.62
CA LEU A 80 12.50 -14.46 15.96
C LEU A 80 11.63 -13.25 15.59
N ILE A 81 12.08 -12.03 15.88
CA ILE A 81 11.37 -10.79 15.51
C ILE A 81 11.24 -10.70 13.99
N VAL A 82 12.32 -10.91 13.25
CA VAL A 82 12.28 -10.89 11.77
C VAL A 82 11.28 -11.90 11.24
N PHE A 83 11.29 -13.12 11.78
CA PHE A 83 10.36 -14.17 11.39
C PHE A 83 8.90 -13.79 11.66
N ILE A 84 8.59 -13.25 12.84
CA ILE A 84 7.25 -12.79 13.21
C ILE A 84 6.80 -11.65 12.29
N VAL A 85 7.66 -10.66 12.04
CA VAL A 85 7.36 -9.52 11.16
C VAL A 85 7.06 -10.00 9.74
N LEU A 86 7.87 -10.92 9.20
CA LEU A 86 7.63 -11.48 7.87
C LEU A 86 6.27 -12.20 7.78
N LEU A 87 5.91 -12.99 8.79
CA LEU A 87 4.61 -13.64 8.85
C LEU A 87 3.46 -12.65 8.98
N ALA A 88 3.61 -11.62 9.83
CA ALA A 88 2.61 -10.59 10.04
C ALA A 88 2.37 -9.78 8.76
N VAL A 89 3.42 -9.37 8.06
CA VAL A 89 3.32 -8.65 6.77
C VAL A 89 2.67 -9.53 5.71
N HIS A 90 3.08 -10.81 5.60
CA HIS A 90 2.51 -11.71 4.60
C HIS A 90 1.00 -11.94 4.80
N LYS A 91 0.57 -12.14 6.06
CA LYS A 91 -0.84 -12.29 6.39
C LYS A 91 -1.61 -10.97 6.32
N GLY A 92 -1.01 -9.86 6.74
CA GLY A 92 -1.62 -8.53 6.71
C GLY A 92 -1.95 -8.05 5.30
N HIS A 93 -1.20 -8.47 4.28
CA HIS A 93 -1.50 -8.16 2.89
C HIS A 93 -2.46 -9.13 2.20
N ALA A 94 -2.86 -10.23 2.84
CA ALA A 94 -3.78 -11.20 2.24
C ALA A 94 -5.16 -10.59 1.89
N PRO A 95 -5.79 -9.76 2.75
CA PRO A 95 -7.07 -9.11 2.43
C PRO A 95 -6.99 -8.19 1.21
N ILE A 96 -5.90 -7.42 1.07
CA ILE A 96 -5.69 -6.54 -0.08
C ILE A 96 -5.63 -7.34 -1.39
N ARG A 97 -4.91 -8.47 -1.38
CA ARG A 97 -4.84 -9.36 -2.56
C ARG A 97 -6.20 -9.98 -2.90
N SER A 98 -7.01 -10.32 -1.89
CA SER A 98 -8.36 -10.84 -2.08
C SER A 98 -9.26 -9.80 -2.77
N VAL A 99 -9.31 -8.58 -2.24
CA VAL A 99 -10.07 -7.47 -2.83
C VAL A 99 -9.58 -7.18 -4.26
N SER A 100 -8.27 -7.11 -4.48
CA SER A 100 -7.71 -6.89 -5.80
C SER A 100 -8.12 -7.97 -6.81
N ARG A 101 -8.13 -9.25 -6.42
CA ARG A 101 -8.60 -10.33 -7.30
C ARG A 101 -10.10 -10.23 -7.60
N GLN A 102 -10.92 -9.87 -6.61
CA GLN A 102 -12.35 -9.68 -6.83
C GLN A 102 -12.58 -8.55 -7.84
N ILE A 103 -11.90 -7.41 -7.65
CA ILE A 103 -11.96 -6.27 -8.59
C ILE A 103 -11.51 -6.66 -10.00
N GLN A 104 -10.43 -7.42 -10.14
CA GLN A 104 -9.92 -7.87 -11.45
C GLN A 104 -10.88 -8.79 -12.21
N ASN A 105 -11.75 -9.49 -11.49
CA ASN A 105 -12.74 -10.39 -12.10
C ASN A 105 -14.00 -9.65 -12.56
N ILE A 106 -14.21 -8.40 -12.14
CA ILE A 106 -15.36 -7.60 -12.55
C ILE A 106 -15.15 -7.15 -14.00
N THR A 107 -16.07 -7.53 -14.87
CA THR A 107 -16.10 -7.14 -16.29
C THR A 107 -17.33 -6.28 -16.57
N SER A 108 -17.42 -5.65 -17.75
CA SER A 108 -18.57 -4.84 -18.16
C SER A 108 -19.90 -5.61 -18.20
N LYS A 109 -19.86 -6.95 -18.13
CA LYS A 109 -21.06 -7.80 -18.06
C LYS A 109 -21.53 -8.08 -16.63
N ASP A 110 -20.64 -7.93 -15.64
CA ASP A 110 -20.84 -8.33 -14.26
C ASP A 110 -20.76 -7.10 -13.34
N LEU A 111 -21.41 -6.01 -13.75
CA LEU A 111 -21.45 -4.75 -13.00
C LEU A 111 -22.36 -4.81 -11.77
N ASP A 112 -23.12 -5.89 -11.57
CA ASP A 112 -23.97 -6.13 -10.41
C ASP A 112 -23.20 -6.66 -9.19
N VAL A 113 -21.97 -7.16 -9.40
CA VAL A 113 -21.11 -7.68 -8.34
C VAL A 113 -20.73 -6.55 -7.37
N ARG A 114 -20.87 -6.82 -6.07
CA ARG A 114 -20.49 -5.91 -4.99
C ARG A 114 -19.52 -6.58 -4.04
N LEU A 115 -18.54 -5.82 -3.59
CA LEU A 115 -17.61 -6.26 -2.54
C LEU A 115 -18.29 -6.12 -1.18
N ASP A 116 -18.19 -7.15 -0.33
CA ASP A 116 -18.76 -7.11 1.02
C ASP A 116 -17.82 -6.38 2.01
N PRO A 117 -18.22 -5.19 2.54
CA PRO A 117 -17.41 -4.44 3.49
C PRO A 117 -17.15 -5.18 4.80
N GLN A 118 -17.97 -6.16 5.17
CA GLN A 118 -17.80 -6.93 6.41
C GLN A 118 -16.73 -8.03 6.30
N THR A 119 -16.26 -8.32 5.09
CA THR A 119 -15.25 -9.37 4.85
C THR A 119 -13.81 -8.85 4.87
N VAL A 120 -13.63 -7.52 5.00
CA VAL A 120 -12.33 -6.86 4.97
C VAL A 120 -12.02 -6.21 6.32
N PRO A 121 -10.73 -6.01 6.66
CA PRO A 121 -10.34 -5.19 7.79
C PRO A 121 -10.94 -3.78 7.72
N ILE A 122 -11.17 -3.15 8.88
CA ILE A 122 -11.80 -1.83 9.00
C ILE A 122 -11.07 -0.75 8.20
N GLU A 123 -9.75 -0.88 8.02
CA GLU A 123 -8.93 0.04 7.23
C GLU A 123 -9.28 0.02 5.72
N LEU A 124 -9.84 -1.10 5.23
CA LEU A 124 -10.24 -1.28 3.82
C LEU A 124 -11.73 -1.07 3.59
N GLU A 125 -12.54 -0.97 4.64
CA GLU A 125 -14.00 -0.83 4.54
C GLU A 125 -14.39 0.38 3.68
N GLN A 126 -13.80 1.54 3.96
CA GLN A 126 -14.07 2.77 3.20
C GLN A 126 -13.65 2.68 1.73
N LEU A 127 -12.57 1.94 1.43
CA LEU A 127 -12.14 1.70 0.06
C LEU A 127 -13.16 0.83 -0.69
N VAL A 128 -13.63 -0.24 -0.06
CA VAL A 128 -14.66 -1.13 -0.60
C VAL A 128 -15.96 -0.35 -0.86
N LEU A 129 -16.41 0.47 0.09
CA LEU A 129 -17.60 1.30 -0.08
C LEU A 129 -17.44 2.29 -1.25
N SER A 130 -16.30 2.98 -1.32
CA SER A 130 -16.01 3.92 -2.40
C SER A 130 -15.96 3.22 -3.77
N PHE A 131 -15.40 2.01 -3.83
CA PHE A 131 -15.38 1.19 -5.05
C PHE A 131 -16.80 0.78 -5.47
N ASN A 132 -17.62 0.30 -4.53
CA ASN A 132 -19.00 -0.09 -4.81
C ASN A 132 -19.82 1.10 -5.36
N HIS A 133 -19.68 2.29 -4.78
CA HIS A 133 -20.35 3.50 -5.29
C HIS A 133 -19.87 3.90 -6.69
N MET A 134 -18.58 3.74 -6.98
CA MET A 134 -18.06 3.98 -8.33
C MET A 134 -18.68 3.02 -9.36
N ILE A 135 -18.77 1.72 -9.04
CA ILE A 135 -19.38 0.72 -9.92
C ILE A 135 -20.88 0.98 -10.08
N GLU A 136 -21.60 1.32 -9.02
CA GLU A 136 -23.01 1.70 -9.07
C GLU A 136 -23.26 2.85 -10.06
N ARG A 137 -22.41 3.87 -10.04
CA ARG A 137 -22.49 4.98 -11.01
C ARG A 137 -22.20 4.54 -12.44
N ILE A 138 -21.26 3.60 -12.64
CA ILE A 138 -20.96 3.05 -13.97
C ILE A 138 -22.15 2.22 -14.49
N GLU A 139 -22.77 1.41 -13.63
CA GLU A 139 -23.95 0.60 -13.95
C GLU A 139 -25.15 1.48 -14.35
N ASP A 140 -25.43 2.55 -13.61
CA ASP A 140 -26.49 3.50 -13.94
C ASP A 140 -26.27 4.15 -15.32
N VAL A 141 -25.03 4.59 -15.62
CA VAL A 141 -24.68 5.15 -16.94
C VAL A 141 -24.85 4.12 -18.04
N PHE A 142 -24.36 2.89 -17.86
CA PHE A 142 -24.46 1.83 -18.86
C PHE A 142 -25.92 1.44 -19.13
N THR A 143 -26.73 1.34 -18.08
CA THR A 143 -28.15 1.02 -18.17
C THR A 143 -28.90 2.10 -18.95
N ARG A 144 -28.66 3.38 -18.64
CA ARG A 144 -29.25 4.51 -19.38
C ARG A 144 -28.84 4.50 -20.84
N GLN A 145 -27.56 4.26 -21.14
CA GLN A 145 -27.06 4.20 -22.50
C GLN A 145 -27.69 3.05 -23.29
N SER A 146 -27.85 1.88 -22.67
CA SER A 146 -28.50 0.71 -23.28
C SER A 146 -29.96 0.98 -23.59
N ASN A 147 -30.71 1.51 -22.62
CA ASN A 147 -32.12 1.87 -22.80
C ASN A 147 -32.29 2.92 -23.89
N PHE A 148 -31.49 3.99 -23.86
CA PHE A 148 -31.50 5.02 -24.89
C PHE A 148 -31.22 4.46 -26.29
N SER A 149 -30.25 3.55 -26.42
CA SER A 149 -29.94 2.91 -27.71
C SER A 149 -31.09 2.03 -28.21
N ALA A 150 -31.77 1.32 -27.31
CA ALA A 150 -32.94 0.52 -27.63
C ALA A 150 -34.12 1.40 -28.08
N ASP A 151 -34.38 2.48 -27.35
CA ASP A 151 -35.45 3.44 -27.66
C ASP A 151 -35.23 4.08 -29.04
N ILE A 152 -34.00 4.52 -29.36
CA ILE A 152 -33.66 5.03 -30.70
C ILE A 152 -33.92 3.98 -31.78
N ALA A 153 -33.48 2.73 -31.55
CA ALA A 153 -33.66 1.68 -32.54
C ALA A 153 -35.16 1.40 -32.81
N HIS A 154 -36.00 1.49 -31.78
CA HIS A 154 -37.44 1.36 -31.91
C HIS A 154 -38.07 2.55 -32.64
N GLU A 155 -37.73 3.78 -32.26
CA GLU A 155 -38.23 5.01 -32.87
C GLU A 155 -37.84 5.13 -34.35
N ILE A 156 -36.65 4.64 -34.74
CA ILE A 156 -36.21 4.64 -36.15
C ILE A 156 -36.82 3.49 -36.95
N ARG A 157 -37.09 2.34 -36.34
CA ARG A 157 -37.63 1.16 -37.05
C ARG A 157 -39.01 1.42 -37.64
N THR A 158 -39.88 2.09 -36.90
CA THR A 158 -41.26 2.38 -37.32
C THR A 158 -41.34 3.20 -38.62
N PRO A 159 -40.71 4.39 -38.73
CA PRO A 159 -40.75 5.19 -39.95
C PRO A 159 -40.05 4.51 -41.11
N ILE A 160 -38.95 3.78 -40.88
CA ILE A 160 -38.31 2.98 -41.93
C ILE A 160 -39.26 1.91 -42.48
N THR A 161 -39.96 1.19 -41.60
CA THR A 161 -40.92 0.15 -42.01
C THR A 161 -42.07 0.76 -42.82
N ASN A 162 -42.54 1.94 -42.43
CA ASN A 162 -43.58 2.67 -43.16
C ASN A 162 -43.09 3.11 -44.54
N LEU A 163 -41.89 3.70 -44.64
CA LEU A 163 -41.28 4.10 -45.91
C LEU A 163 -41.13 2.91 -46.87
N ILE A 164 -40.65 1.76 -46.36
CA ILE A 164 -40.52 0.53 -47.15
C ILE A 164 -41.90 0.08 -47.63
N THR A 165 -42.88 -0.01 -46.73
CA THR A 165 -44.23 -0.50 -47.05
C THR A 165 -44.92 0.40 -48.08
N GLN A 166 -44.85 1.72 -47.93
CA GLN A 166 -45.43 2.67 -48.88
C GLN A 166 -44.79 2.55 -50.27
N THR A 167 -43.46 2.38 -50.30
CA THR A 167 -42.70 2.20 -51.54
C THR A 167 -43.03 0.86 -52.22
N GLU A 168 -43.12 -0.24 -51.47
CA GLU A 168 -43.53 -1.55 -52.00
C GLU A 168 -44.95 -1.49 -52.58
N ILE A 169 -45.89 -0.87 -51.86
CA ILE A 169 -47.26 -0.69 -52.33
C ILE A 169 -47.29 0.15 -53.62
N ALA A 170 -46.52 1.24 -53.68
CA ALA A 170 -46.43 2.08 -54.87
C ALA A 170 -45.83 1.36 -56.08
N LEU A 171 -44.88 0.45 -55.86
CA LEU A 171 -44.25 -0.35 -56.91
C LEU A 171 -45.07 -1.59 -57.34
N SER A 172 -45.99 -2.06 -56.50
CA SER A 172 -46.74 -3.31 -56.75
C SER A 172 -47.79 -3.24 -57.86
N GLN A 173 -48.30 -2.05 -58.19
CA GLN A 173 -49.40 -1.85 -59.14
C GLN A 173 -49.24 -0.54 -59.92
N SER A 174 -49.78 -0.47 -61.14
CA SER A 174 -49.83 0.79 -61.89
C SER A 174 -50.73 1.81 -61.19
N ARG A 175 -50.16 2.97 -60.88
CA ARG A 175 -50.80 4.11 -60.18
C ARG A 175 -50.94 5.31 -61.11
N SER A 176 -51.87 6.19 -60.79
CA SER A 176 -51.91 7.52 -61.42
C SER A 176 -50.70 8.36 -61.00
N GLN A 177 -50.34 9.36 -61.80
CA GLN A 177 -49.27 10.30 -61.44
C GLN A 177 -49.54 10.98 -60.09
N GLN A 178 -50.81 11.37 -59.84
CA GLN A 178 -51.21 12.03 -58.61
C GLN A 178 -50.95 11.17 -57.37
N GLU A 179 -51.29 9.88 -57.41
CA GLU A 179 -51.06 8.96 -56.28
C GLU A 179 -49.56 8.74 -56.01
N LEU A 180 -48.73 8.73 -57.06
CA LEU A 180 -47.28 8.60 -56.89
C LEU A 180 -46.69 9.86 -56.26
N GLU A 181 -47.16 11.04 -56.67
CA GLU A 181 -46.78 12.31 -56.05
C GLU A 181 -47.17 12.33 -54.57
N ASP A 182 -48.37 11.86 -54.20
CA ASP A 182 -48.82 11.76 -52.80
C ASP A 182 -47.92 10.85 -51.96
N VAL A 183 -47.53 9.68 -52.48
CA VAL A 183 -46.58 8.78 -51.80
C VAL A 183 -45.21 9.44 -51.63
N LEU A 184 -44.71 10.15 -52.64
CA LEU A 184 -43.43 10.86 -52.55
C LEU A 184 -43.49 11.99 -51.51
N TYR A 185 -44.60 12.73 -51.43
CA TYR A 185 -44.80 13.73 -50.38
C TYR A 185 -44.85 13.11 -48.99
N SER A 186 -45.57 11.99 -48.81
CA SER A 186 -45.61 11.28 -47.53
C SER A 186 -44.23 10.77 -47.11
N ASN A 187 -43.48 10.18 -48.05
CA ASN A 187 -42.11 9.73 -47.82
C ASN A 187 -41.17 10.90 -47.46
N LEU A 188 -41.28 12.03 -48.16
CA LEU A 188 -40.47 13.22 -47.89
C LEU A 188 -40.75 13.79 -46.49
N GLU A 189 -42.01 13.80 -46.07
CA GLU A 189 -42.41 14.22 -44.73
C GLU A 189 -41.79 13.33 -43.65
N GLU A 190 -41.82 12.01 -43.84
CA GLU A 190 -41.23 11.05 -42.91
C GLU A 190 -39.70 11.16 -42.84
N LEU A 191 -39.04 11.29 -43.99
CA LEU A 191 -37.59 11.54 -44.05
C LEU A 191 -37.20 12.84 -43.34
N THR A 192 -38.02 13.89 -43.48
CA THR A 192 -37.79 15.17 -42.80
C THR A 192 -37.97 15.04 -41.28
N ARG A 193 -38.97 14.28 -40.82
CA ARG A 193 -39.14 13.95 -39.40
C ARG A 193 -37.93 13.20 -38.85
N MET A 194 -37.46 12.17 -39.55
CA MET A 194 -36.28 11.40 -39.15
C MET A 194 -35.02 12.27 -39.10
N ALA A 195 -34.81 13.15 -40.09
CA ALA A 195 -33.66 14.06 -40.10
C ALA A 195 -33.66 15.01 -38.89
N LYS A 196 -34.83 15.54 -38.52
CA LYS A 196 -34.99 16.36 -37.32
C LYS A 196 -34.69 15.56 -36.05
N MET A 197 -35.23 14.35 -35.92
CA MET A 197 -34.99 13.46 -34.79
C MET A 197 -33.48 13.18 -34.59
N VAL A 198 -32.75 12.89 -35.67
CA VAL A 198 -31.29 12.69 -35.63
C VAL A 198 -30.55 13.97 -35.20
N SER A 199 -30.98 15.13 -35.70
CA SER A 199 -30.41 16.43 -35.30
C SER A 199 -30.63 16.70 -33.81
N ASP A 200 -31.83 16.43 -33.29
CA ASP A 200 -32.16 16.62 -31.88
C ASP A 200 -31.33 15.67 -30.98
N MET A 201 -31.13 14.42 -31.41
CA MET A 201 -30.25 13.46 -30.71
C MET A 201 -28.79 13.92 -30.70
N LEU A 202 -28.27 14.42 -31.81
CA LEU A 202 -26.91 14.93 -31.89
C LEU A 202 -26.72 16.16 -30.99
N PHE A 203 -27.72 17.04 -30.94
CA PHE A 203 -27.72 18.20 -30.04
C PHE A 203 -27.70 17.78 -28.57
N LEU A 204 -28.54 16.82 -28.17
CA LEU A 204 -28.55 16.28 -26.80
C LEU A 204 -27.21 15.62 -26.44
N ALA A 205 -26.63 14.82 -27.33
CA ALA A 205 -25.34 14.18 -27.09
C ALA A 205 -24.19 15.20 -26.94
N GLN A 206 -24.24 16.32 -27.65
CA GLN A 206 -23.27 17.42 -27.51
C GLN A 206 -23.48 18.20 -26.20
N ALA A 207 -24.74 18.37 -25.77
CA ALA A 207 -25.08 18.97 -24.48
C ALA A 207 -24.54 18.15 -23.31
N ASP A 208 -24.75 16.83 -23.34
CA ASP A 208 -24.31 15.91 -22.29
C ASP A 208 -22.78 15.84 -22.17
N ASN A 209 -22.05 15.99 -23.28
CA ASN A 209 -20.59 16.05 -23.27
C ASN A 209 -20.02 17.44 -22.90
N ASN A 210 -20.87 18.38 -22.46
CA ASN A 210 -20.48 19.74 -22.09
C ASN A 210 -19.80 20.51 -23.27
N GLN A 211 -20.07 20.10 -24.51
CA GLN A 211 -19.45 20.63 -25.74
C GLN A 211 -20.23 21.79 -26.36
N LEU A 212 -21.37 22.18 -25.79
CA LEU A 212 -22.12 23.34 -26.26
C LEU A 212 -21.43 24.63 -25.81
N ILE A 213 -20.65 25.22 -26.71
CA ILE A 213 -20.24 26.62 -26.61
C ILE A 213 -21.49 27.45 -26.90
N PRO A 214 -22.04 28.20 -25.93
CA PRO A 214 -23.20 29.03 -26.20
C PRO A 214 -22.78 30.12 -27.19
N GLU A 215 -23.31 30.08 -28.41
CA GLU A 215 -23.14 31.18 -29.35
C GLU A 215 -23.94 32.37 -28.79
N LYS A 216 -23.25 33.21 -28.01
CA LYS A 216 -23.81 34.44 -27.45
C LYS A 216 -24.08 35.39 -28.60
N LYS A 217 -25.28 35.33 -29.16
CA LYS A 217 -25.82 36.38 -30.03
C LYS A 217 -25.91 37.66 -29.20
N MET A 218 -24.91 38.54 -29.35
CA MET A 218 -24.99 39.92 -28.85
C MET A 218 -26.11 40.61 -29.62
N LEU A 219 -27.21 40.91 -28.92
CA LEU A 219 -28.23 41.86 -29.34
C LEU A 219 -27.65 43.28 -29.27
#